data_AF-A0AAW9RAS3-F1
#
_entry.id   AF-A0AAW9RAS3-F1
#
_cell.length_a   1.000
_cell.length_b   1.000
_cell.length_c   1.000
_cell.angle_alpha   90.00
_cell.angle_beta   90.00
_cell.angle_gamma   90.00
#
_symmetry.space_group_name_H-M   'P 1'
#
loop_
_entity.id
_entity.type
_entity.pdbx_description
1 polymer ?
#
loop_
_entity_poly.entity_id
_entity_poly.type
_entity_poly.pdbx_seq_one_letter_code
_entity_poly.pdbx_strand_id
1 'polypeptide(L)'
;MINVSFEINGRKVRPDRIASEMEKAMLNGIKKDLTQKLRKVRDPITGEHPKVTVRGRSIDKLDVEVEGSERVIKLAKQKLR
;
A
#
# COMPACT_ATOMS: atom_id res chain seq x y z
N MET A 1 -8.13 -9.23 4.39
CA MET A 1 -7.64 -7.91 4.84
C MET A 1 -6.41 -7.57 4.03
N ILE A 2 -6.32 -6.39 3.40
CA ILE A 2 -5.17 -6.05 2.55
C ILE A 2 -3.99 -5.66 3.44
N ASN A 3 -2.83 -6.23 3.15
CA ASN A 3 -1.61 -5.90 3.87
C ASN A 3 -0.89 -4.76 3.14
N VAL A 4 -0.96 -3.57 3.74
CA VAL A 4 -0.23 -2.38 3.28
C VAL A 4 0.95 -2.16 4.21
N SER A 5 2.16 -2.26 3.68
CA SER A 5 3.41 -1.98 4.38
C SER A 5 4.03 -0.68 3.88
N PHE A 6 4.75 0.02 4.75
CA PHE A 6 5.47 1.24 4.41
C PHE A 6 6.96 1.05 4.65
N GLU A 7 7.79 1.51 3.71
CA GLU A 7 9.25 1.54 3.83
C GLU A 7 9.75 2.94 3.48
N ILE A 8 10.33 3.64 4.46
CA ILE A 8 10.91 4.97 4.28
C ILE A 8 12.41 4.84 4.48
N ASN A 9 13.19 5.35 3.53
CA ASN A 9 14.66 5.31 3.57
C ASN A 9 15.22 3.88 3.74
N GLY A 10 14.60 2.91 3.05
CA GLY A 10 14.95 1.48 3.14
C GLY A 10 14.62 0.81 4.47
N ARG A 11 13.93 1.49 5.39
CA ARG A 11 13.51 0.95 6.68
C ARG A 11 11.99 0.78 6.71
N LYS A 12 11.53 -0.39 7.15
CA LYS A 12 10.11 -0.64 7.35
C LYS A 12 9.59 0.25 8.47
N VAL A 13 8.69 1.15 8.12
CA VAL A 13 8.03 2.06 9.06
C VAL A 13 6.59 1.61 9.26
N ARG A 14 6.13 1.80 10.49
CA ARG A 14 4.75 1.55 10.86
C ARG A 14 4.13 2.87 11.27
N PRO A 15 2.92 3.23 10.79
CA PRO A 15 2.26 4.47 11.17
C PRO A 15 2.11 4.63 12.69
N ASP A 16 1.95 3.53 13.44
CA ASP A 16 1.86 3.55 14.90
C ASP A 16 3.17 3.86 15.63
N ARG A 17 4.32 3.83 14.94
CA ARG A 17 5.65 4.10 15.52
C ARG A 17 6.26 5.43 15.06
N ILE A 18 5.48 6.27 14.39
CA ILE A 18 5.93 7.59 13.93
C ILE A 18 5.64 8.62 15.02
N ALA A 19 6.66 9.40 15.38
CA ALA A 19 6.56 10.43 16.42
C ALA A 19 5.74 11.66 15.97
N SER A 20 5.74 11.96 14.67
CA SER A 20 4.94 13.04 14.10
C SER A 20 3.49 12.60 13.85
N GLU A 21 2.55 13.25 14.54
CA GLU A 21 1.11 12.99 14.34
C GLU A 21 0.63 13.38 12.93
N MET A 22 1.25 14.39 12.31
CA MET A 22 0.94 14.79 10.93
C MET A 22 1.33 13.69 9.92
N GLU A 23 2.54 13.16 10.04
CA GLU A 23 3.04 12.08 9.18
C GLU A 23 2.21 10.80 9.35
N LYS A 24 1.88 10.47 10.60
CA LYS A 24 1.00 9.35 10.94
C LYS A 24 -0.39 9.51 10.33
N ALA A 25 -0.99 10.70 10.39
CA ALA A 25 -2.28 10.97 9.74
C ALA A 25 -2.19 10.78 8.23
N MET A 26 -1.12 11.26 7.59
CA MET A 26 -0.90 11.11 6.16
C MET A 26 -0.74 9.64 5.74
N LEU A 27 0.12 8.87 6.41
CA LEU A 27 0.29 7.45 6.13
C LEU A 27 -0.98 6.64 6.37
N ASN A 28 -1.75 6.96 7.42
CA ASN A 28 -3.04 6.34 7.66
C ASN A 28 -4.06 6.69 6.57
N GLY A 29 -4.04 7.93 6.07
CA GLY A 29 -4.84 8.36 4.91
C GLY A 29 -4.53 7.53 3.67
N ILE A 30 -3.24 7.41 3.32
CA ILE A 30 -2.76 6.60 2.19
C ILE A 30 -3.17 5.14 2.37
N LYS A 31 -2.94 4.56 3.56
CA LYS A 31 -3.33 3.19 3.88
C LYS A 31 -4.82 2.97 3.66
N LYS A 32 -5.66 3.89 4.13
CA LYS A 32 -7.12 3.81 4.04
C LYS A 32 -7.57 3.90 2.58
N ASP A 33 -7.03 4.84 1.81
CA ASP A 33 -7.34 5.01 0.39
C ASP A 33 -6.96 3.78 -0.43
N LEU A 34 -5.71 3.31 -0.28
CA LEU A 34 -5.23 2.08 -0.95
C LEU A 34 -6.09 0.88 -0.58
N THR A 35 -6.41 0.73 0.71
CA THR A 35 -7.28 -0.37 1.17
C THR A 35 -8.66 -0.27 0.54
N GLN A 36 -9.27 0.91 0.47
CA GLN A 36 -10.59 1.09 -0.12
C GLN A 36 -10.61 0.84 -1.63
N LYS A 37 -9.61 1.31 -2.36
CA LYS A 37 -9.46 1.10 -3.81
C LYS A 37 -9.20 -0.38 -4.14
N LEU A 38 -8.32 -1.01 -3.37
CA LEU A 38 -7.86 -2.37 -3.64
C LEU A 38 -8.72 -3.45 -2.95
N ARG A 39 -9.65 -3.12 -2.05
CA ARG A 39 -10.50 -4.14 -1.35
C ARG A 39 -11.26 -5.07 -2.29
N LYS A 40 -11.59 -4.57 -3.49
CA LYS A 40 -12.32 -5.31 -4.53
C LYS A 40 -11.37 -6.08 -5.46
N VAL A 41 -10.06 -5.81 -5.39
CA VAL A 41 -9.04 -6.53 -6.15
C VAL A 41 -8.72 -7.82 -5.41
N ARG A 42 -9.05 -8.94 -6.05
CA ARG A 42 -8.78 -10.30 -5.61
C ARG A 42 -8.38 -11.13 -6.80
N ASP A 43 -7.50 -12.09 -6.58
CA ASP A 43 -7.25 -13.13 -7.57
C ASP A 43 -8.50 -14.00 -7.74
N PRO A 44 -9.05 -14.18 -8.96
CA PRO A 44 -10.21 -15.03 -9.17
C PRO A 44 -9.92 -16.53 -8.99
N ILE A 45 -8.65 -16.95 -9.02
CA ILE A 45 -8.22 -18.33 -8.88
C ILE A 45 -7.88 -18.64 -7.42
N THR A 46 -6.98 -17.85 -6.82
CA THR A 46 -6.49 -18.11 -5.46
C THR A 46 -7.28 -17.38 -4.38
N GLY A 47 -8.10 -16.38 -4.77
CA GLY A 47 -8.82 -15.51 -3.82
C GLY A 47 -7.91 -14.51 -3.09
N GLU A 48 -6.61 -14.51 -3.39
CA GLU A 48 -5.61 -13.73 -2.67
C GLU A 48 -5.74 -12.23 -2.94
N HIS A 49 -5.38 -11.44 -1.93
CA HIS A 49 -5.30 -10.00 -2.05
C HIS A 49 -3.91 -9.58 -2.54
N PRO A 50 -3.81 -8.46 -3.30
CA PRO A 50 -2.52 -7.86 -3.58
C PRO A 50 -1.80 -7.51 -2.29
N LYS A 51 -0.50 -7.77 -2.24
CA LYS A 51 0.39 -7.21 -1.23
C LYS A 51 0.89 -5.86 -1.73
N VAL A 52 0.75 -4.84 -0.90
CA VAL A 52 1.09 -3.46 -1.29
C VAL A 52 2.19 -2.96 -0.38
N THR A 53 3.29 -2.52 -0.97
CA THR A 53 4.43 -1.93 -0.27
C THR A 53 4.60 -0.51 -0.77
N VAL A 54 4.45 0.47 0.11
CA VAL A 54 4.67 1.88 -0.21
C VAL A 54 6.10 2.21 0.18
N ARG A 55 6.96 2.54 -0.78
CA ARG A 55 8.39 2.78 -0.59
C ARG A 55 8.73 4.23 -0.91
N GLY A 56 9.65 4.85 -0.18
CA GLY A 56 10.08 6.20 -0.52
C GLY A 56 11.28 6.71 0.26
N ARG A 57 11.88 7.79 -0.23
CA ARG A 57 12.94 8.50 0.52
C ARG A 57 12.35 9.42 1.60
N SER A 58 11.16 9.95 1.36
CA SER A 58 10.38 10.78 2.28
C SER A 58 8.89 10.55 2.02
N ILE A 59 8.03 11.03 2.92
CA ILE A 59 6.56 10.93 2.77
C ILE A 59 6.04 11.65 1.53
N ASP A 60 6.76 12.68 1.05
CA ASP A 60 6.40 13.42 -0.16
C ASP A 60 6.81 12.69 -1.45
N LYS A 61 7.70 11.69 -1.33
CA LYS A 61 8.25 10.91 -2.44
C LYS A 61 8.03 9.42 -2.17
N LEU A 62 6.77 9.03 -2.18
CA LEU A 62 6.31 7.66 -2.00
C LEU A 62 5.90 7.04 -3.33
N ASP A 63 6.49 5.90 -3.63
CA ASP A 63 6.15 4.98 -4.71
C ASP A 63 5.33 3.82 -4.17
N VAL A 64 4.36 3.35 -4.94
CA VAL A 64 3.50 2.22 -4.57
C VAL A 64 3.91 1.00 -5.37
N GLU A 65 4.44 0.00 -4.67
CA GLU A 65 4.78 -1.30 -5.22
C GLU A 65 3.67 -2.32 -4.91
N VAL A 66 3.25 -3.06 -5.93
CA VAL A 66 2.20 -4.06 -5.81
C VAL A 66 2.77 -5.42 -6.19
N GLU A 67 2.74 -6.34 -5.24
CA GLU A 67 3.17 -7.73 -5.37
C GLU A 67 1.95 -8.67 -5.40
N GLY A 68 2.03 -9.71 -6.22
CA GLY A 68 1.01 -10.75 -6.36
C GLY A 68 1.07 -11.42 -7.72
N SER A 69 0.04 -12.21 -8.05
CA SER A 69 -0.13 -12.78 -9.39
C SER A 69 -0.18 -11.69 -10.44
N GLU A 70 0.30 -11.95 -11.66
CA GLU A 70 0.33 -10.97 -12.75
C GLU A 70 -1.05 -10.34 -13.03
N ARG A 71 -2.11 -11.14 -12.91
CA ARG A 71 -3.51 -10.70 -13.00
C ARG A 71 -3.89 -9.70 -11.91
N VAL A 72 -3.55 -10.00 -10.66
CA VAL A 72 -3.80 -9.13 -9.50
C VAL A 72 -3.07 -7.81 -9.66
N ILE A 73 -1.81 -7.83 -10.11
CA ILE A 73 -1.02 -6.63 -10.37
C ILE A 73 -1.69 -5.78 -11.47
N LYS A 74 -2.12 -6.39 -12.58
CA LYS A 74 -2.84 -5.68 -13.66
C LYS A 74 -4.13 -5.04 -13.15
N LEU A 75 -4.94 -5.76 -12.39
CA LEU A 75 -6.18 -5.26 -11.79
C LEU A 75 -5.93 -4.12 -10.79
N ALA A 76 -4.89 -4.26 -9.94
CA ALA A 76 -4.51 -3.24 -8.99
C ALA A 76 -4.04 -1.96 -9.70
N LYS A 77 -3.16 -2.07 -10.71
CA LYS A 77 -2.70 -0.93 -11.52
C LYS A 77 -3.86 -0.21 -12.21
N GLN A 78 -4.85 -0.94 -12.72
CA GLN A 78 -6.06 -0.32 -13.32
C GLN A 78 -6.91 0.45 -12.31
N LYS A 79 -6.90 0.08 -11.02
CA LYS A 79 -7.66 0.76 -9.97
C LYS A 79 -6.91 1.90 -9.29
N LEU A 80 -5.59 1.95 -9.45
CA LEU A 80 -4.71 2.98 -8.88
C LEU A 80 -4.48 4.16 -9.85
N ARG A 81 -4.83 3.99 -11.13
CA ARG A 81 -4.84 5.04 -12.15
C ARG A 81 -6.09 5.91 -12.02
#